data_AF-A0A2M7DBG4-F1
#
_entry.id   AF-A0A2M7DBG4-F1
#
_cell.length_a   1.000
_cell.length_b   1.000
_cell.length_c   1.000
_cell.angle_alpha   90.00
_cell.angle_beta   90.00
_cell.angle_gamma   90.00
#
_symmetry.space_group_name_H-M   'P 1'
#
loop_
_entity.id
_entity.type
_entity.pdbx_description
1 polymer ?
#
loop_
_entity_poly.entity_id
_entity_poly.type
_entity_poly.pdbx_seq_one_letter_code
_entity_poly.pdbx_strand_id
1 'polypeptide(L)'
;MIQKRKNNLYNPGYGVPFNVSRSKIELFLECPRCFYLDRRLGVPRPSMPGWSLNSAVDKLLKNEFDLLRKKEESHKLMDEYKINAVPFDHPNLYIWRDDNYKHIGACVLHKETNLNICGIIDDIWVDKKTKELYIVDYKATSTSQIISLDDEYKQGYKKQMEVYQWIFRQMGFKVSKTGYFLFANAGRNRPEFDGKLEFETSIISYDGDDSWLESVISDIKKCLDSNEIPASGEKCEYCAYRKLVAEEEFKSRKIN
;
A
#
# COMPACT_ATOMS: atom_id res chain seq x y z
N MET A 1 -12.30 10.35 21.22
CA MET A 1 -11.76 11.68 20.80
C MET A 1 -10.41 11.46 20.14
N ILE A 2 -10.12 12.13 19.03
CA ILE A 2 -8.81 12.04 18.37
C ILE A 2 -7.78 12.70 19.29
N GLN A 3 -6.69 12.00 19.60
CA GLN A 3 -5.57 12.52 20.38
C GLN A 3 -4.31 12.63 19.53
N LYS A 4 -3.48 13.64 19.82
CA LYS A 4 -2.16 13.78 19.22
C LYS A 4 -1.30 12.57 19.60
N ARG A 5 -0.77 11.87 18.59
CA ARG A 5 0.09 10.70 18.81
C ARG A 5 1.42 11.15 19.41
N LYS A 6 1.91 10.42 20.43
CA LYS A 6 3.21 10.67 21.07
C LYS A 6 4.31 9.67 20.66
N ASN A 7 3.91 8.50 20.15
CA ASN A 7 4.81 7.43 19.77
C ASN A 7 4.95 7.33 18.23
N ASN A 8 6.00 6.64 17.75
CA ASN A 8 6.28 6.47 16.33
C ASN A 8 6.29 7.82 15.58
N LEU A 9 7.02 8.77 16.17
CA LEU A 9 7.30 10.07 15.58
C LEU A 9 8.76 10.11 15.17
N TYR A 10 9.02 10.73 14.04
CA TYR A 10 10.36 10.99 13.59
C TYR A 10 11.00 12.11 14.42
N ASN A 11 12.22 11.89 14.89
CA ASN A 11 13.01 12.84 15.65
C ASN A 11 14.36 13.04 14.94
N PRO A 12 14.73 14.26 14.49
CA PRO A 12 15.88 14.43 13.64
C PRO A 12 17.15 14.33 14.49
N GLY A 13 18.22 13.83 13.88
CA GLY A 13 19.46 13.56 14.62
C GLY A 13 19.39 12.36 15.56
N TYR A 14 18.23 11.70 15.70
CA TYR A 14 18.15 10.44 16.43
C TYR A 14 18.72 9.32 15.56
N GLY A 15 19.68 8.55 16.10
CA GLY A 15 20.43 7.54 15.33
C GLY A 15 19.64 6.28 14.99
N VAL A 16 18.45 6.09 15.56
CA VAL A 16 17.61 4.90 15.31
C VAL A 16 16.87 5.09 13.98
N PRO A 17 16.89 4.08 13.08
CA PRO A 17 16.14 4.13 11.84
C PRO A 17 14.64 4.37 12.05
N PHE A 18 14.03 5.13 11.15
CA PHE A 18 12.60 5.43 11.24
C PHE A 18 11.79 4.73 10.15
N ASN A 19 10.71 4.06 10.54
CA ASN A 19 9.85 3.32 9.62
C ASN A 19 8.93 4.27 8.83
N VAL A 20 9.03 4.19 7.51
CA VAL A 20 8.14 4.83 6.54
C VAL A 20 7.45 3.72 5.74
N SER A 21 6.14 3.55 5.97
CA SER A 21 5.36 2.57 5.23
C SER A 21 5.01 3.06 3.83
N ARG A 22 4.71 2.15 2.90
CA ARG A 22 4.17 2.45 1.55
C ARG A 22 3.04 3.49 1.58
N SER A 23 2.08 3.35 2.50
CA SER A 23 0.97 4.31 2.66
C SER A 23 1.41 5.70 3.11
N LYS A 24 2.57 5.83 3.76
CA LYS A 24 3.13 7.13 4.15
C LYS A 24 3.94 7.76 3.03
N ILE A 25 4.55 6.96 2.16
CA ILE A 25 5.14 7.44 0.91
C ILE A 25 4.05 8.04 0.02
N GLU A 26 2.92 7.33 -0.12
CA GLU A 26 1.75 7.84 -0.84
C GLU A 26 1.19 9.13 -0.23
N LEU A 27 1.07 9.19 1.11
CA LEU A 27 0.67 10.41 1.81
C LEU A 27 1.62 11.59 1.55
N PHE A 28 2.93 11.33 1.46
CA PHE A 28 3.92 12.35 1.16
C PHE A 28 3.75 12.89 -0.26
N LEU A 29 3.61 11.99 -1.24
CA LEU A 29 3.37 12.36 -2.64
C LEU A 29 2.07 13.15 -2.82
N GLU A 30 1.02 12.80 -2.08
CA GLU A 30 -0.25 13.53 -2.11
C GLU A 30 -0.14 14.89 -1.40
N CYS A 31 0.51 14.94 -0.23
CA CYS A 31 0.61 16.16 0.56
C CYS A 31 1.77 16.11 1.59
N PRO A 32 2.92 16.75 1.30
CA PRO A 32 4.06 16.81 2.20
C PRO A 32 3.68 17.39 3.58
N ARG A 33 2.80 18.40 3.62
CA ARG A 33 2.27 18.96 4.89
C ARG A 33 1.57 17.91 5.73
N CYS A 34 0.63 17.15 5.16
CA CYS A 34 -0.09 16.13 5.92
C CYS A 34 0.84 15.01 6.39
N PHE A 35 1.79 14.61 5.54
CA PHE A 35 2.82 13.65 5.92
C PHE A 35 3.67 14.16 7.10
N TYR A 36 4.16 15.40 7.05
CA TYR A 36 4.95 16.01 8.10
C TYR A 36 4.15 16.13 9.40
N LEU A 37 2.94 16.68 9.35
CA LEU A 37 2.05 16.78 10.50
C LEU A 37 1.85 15.41 11.17
N ASP A 38 1.68 14.35 10.37
CA ASP A 38 1.48 13.01 10.88
C ASP A 38 2.75 12.39 11.47
N ARG A 39 3.84 12.32 10.69
CA ARG A 39 5.06 11.57 11.05
C ARG A 39 5.98 12.33 11.98
N ARG A 40 5.97 13.65 11.92
CA ARG A 40 6.79 14.52 12.75
C ARG A 40 6.04 15.02 13.97
N LEU A 41 4.83 15.54 13.75
CA LEU A 41 4.09 16.26 14.79
C LEU A 41 2.98 15.41 15.42
N GLY A 42 2.73 14.18 14.97
CA GLY A 42 1.73 13.29 15.57
C GLY A 42 0.27 13.73 15.35
N VAL A 43 0.01 14.52 14.31
CA VAL A 43 -1.33 15.00 13.92
C VAL A 43 -1.72 14.35 12.59
N PRO A 44 -2.25 13.11 12.59
CA PRO A 44 -2.71 12.46 11.38
C PRO A 44 -4.00 13.11 10.87
N ARG A 45 -4.32 12.85 9.60
CA ARG A 45 -5.67 13.09 9.07
C ARG A 45 -6.69 12.23 9.83
N PRO A 46 -7.94 12.69 9.98
CA PRO A 46 -9.04 11.82 10.39
C PRO A 46 -9.10 10.60 9.46
N SER A 47 -9.26 9.40 10.04
CA SER A 47 -9.32 8.15 9.29
C SER A 47 -10.75 7.80 8.88
N MET A 48 -10.89 7.05 7.79
CA MET A 48 -12.13 6.39 7.40
C MET A 48 -12.23 5.00 8.08
N PRO A 49 -13.44 4.45 8.25
CA PRO A 49 -13.59 3.04 8.65
C PRO A 49 -12.89 2.12 7.65
N GLY A 50 -12.41 0.97 8.14
CA GLY A 50 -11.78 -0.04 7.29
C GLY A 50 -12.77 -0.75 6.37
N TRP A 51 -12.24 -1.50 5.40
CA TRP A 51 -13.02 -2.28 4.42
C TRP A 51 -13.08 -3.75 4.85
N SER A 52 -13.98 -4.08 5.78
CA SER A 52 -14.04 -5.41 6.41
C SER A 52 -14.32 -6.54 5.42
N LEU A 53 -15.23 -6.34 4.46
CA LEU A 53 -15.49 -7.33 3.40
C LEU A 53 -14.28 -7.57 2.51
N ASN A 54 -13.60 -6.51 2.07
CA ASN A 54 -12.39 -6.63 1.27
C ASN A 54 -11.29 -7.36 2.04
N SER A 55 -11.16 -7.08 3.34
CA SER A 55 -10.20 -7.76 4.21
C SER A 55 -10.53 -9.26 4.38
N ALA A 56 -11.81 -9.63 4.41
CA ALA A 56 -12.23 -11.02 4.46
C ALA A 56 -11.89 -11.77 3.16
N VAL A 57 -12.13 -11.15 2.00
CA VAL A 57 -11.75 -11.71 0.69
C VAL A 57 -10.24 -11.90 0.60
N ASP A 58 -9.45 -10.88 0.98
CA ASP A 58 -8.00 -10.96 1.05
C ASP A 58 -7.52 -12.13 1.92
N LYS A 59 -8.09 -12.29 3.13
CA LYS A 59 -7.73 -13.38 4.02
C LYS A 59 -8.06 -14.76 3.43
N LEU A 60 -9.19 -14.89 2.74
CA LEU A 60 -9.58 -16.15 2.10
C LEU A 60 -8.68 -16.49 0.91
N LEU A 61 -8.32 -15.51 0.09
CA LEU A 61 -7.33 -15.69 -0.98
C LEU A 61 -5.98 -16.12 -0.41
N LYS A 62 -5.49 -15.47 0.66
CA LYS A 62 -4.24 -15.89 1.34
C LYS A 62 -4.30 -17.34 1.81
N ASN A 63 -5.41 -17.77 2.41
CA ASN A 63 -5.58 -19.16 2.83
C ASN A 63 -5.57 -20.14 1.64
N GLU A 64 -6.22 -19.79 0.53
CA GLU A 64 -6.24 -20.60 -0.69
C GLU A 64 -4.83 -20.75 -1.29
N PHE A 65 -4.10 -19.63 -1.44
CA PHE A 65 -2.73 -19.64 -1.93
C PHE A 65 -1.76 -20.34 -0.97
N ASP A 66 -2.02 -20.33 0.35
CA ASP A 66 -1.26 -21.12 1.34
C ASP A 66 -1.41 -22.63 1.15
N LEU A 67 -2.61 -23.11 0.74
CA LEU A 67 -2.81 -24.52 0.41
C LEU A 67 -2.03 -24.92 -0.84
N LEU A 68 -2.06 -24.07 -1.87
CA LEU A 68 -1.34 -24.29 -3.12
C LEU A 68 0.19 -24.26 -2.91
N ARG A 69 0.67 -23.33 -2.09
CA ARG A 69 2.10 -23.21 -1.74
C ARG A 69 2.65 -24.49 -1.12
N LYS A 70 1.91 -25.09 -0.18
CA LYS A 70 2.30 -26.36 0.48
C LYS A 70 2.36 -27.55 -0.48
N LYS A 71 1.61 -27.49 -1.57
CA LYS A 71 1.57 -28.54 -2.61
C LYS A 71 2.47 -28.24 -3.79
N GLU A 72 3.10 -27.06 -3.83
CA GLU A 72 3.85 -26.56 -4.98
C GLU A 72 3.00 -26.51 -6.28
N GLU A 73 1.69 -26.23 -6.13
CA GLU A 73 0.72 -26.21 -7.22
C GLU A 73 0.44 -24.79 -7.72
N SER A 74 0.16 -24.66 -9.02
CA SER A 74 -0.30 -23.41 -9.63
C SER A 74 -1.78 -23.19 -9.35
N HIS A 75 -2.19 -21.94 -9.20
CA HIS A 75 -3.60 -21.58 -9.14
C HIS A 75 -4.24 -21.73 -10.54
N LYS A 76 -5.51 -22.13 -10.64
CA LYS A 76 -6.21 -22.28 -11.93
C LYS A 76 -6.16 -21.01 -12.79
N LEU A 77 -6.29 -19.84 -12.16
CA LEU A 77 -6.13 -18.55 -12.85
C LEU A 77 -4.73 -18.35 -13.45
N MET A 78 -3.67 -18.88 -12.82
CA MET A 78 -2.34 -18.80 -13.43
C MET A 78 -2.30 -19.59 -14.74
N ASP A 79 -2.90 -20.78 -14.78
CA ASP A 79 -2.96 -21.60 -16.01
C ASP A 79 -3.81 -20.92 -17.10
N GLU A 80 -4.97 -20.38 -16.74
CA GLU A 80 -5.86 -19.66 -17.64
C GLU A 80 -5.17 -18.44 -18.29
N TYR A 81 -4.43 -17.68 -17.49
CA TYR A 81 -3.68 -16.51 -17.93
C TYR A 81 -2.27 -16.85 -18.44
N LYS A 82 -1.91 -18.13 -18.53
CA LYS A 82 -0.61 -18.63 -19.00
C LYS A 82 0.60 -18.09 -18.21
N ILE A 83 0.40 -17.86 -16.91
CA ILE A 83 1.44 -17.43 -15.97
C ILE A 83 2.14 -18.69 -15.44
N ASN A 84 3.40 -18.89 -15.82
CA ASN A 84 4.17 -20.07 -15.44
C ASN A 84 4.75 -19.96 -14.01
N ALA A 85 3.90 -19.81 -13.01
CA ALA A 85 4.30 -19.56 -11.63
C ALA A 85 3.63 -20.49 -10.62
N VAL A 86 4.21 -20.55 -9.41
CA VAL A 86 3.61 -21.11 -8.19
C VAL A 86 3.72 -20.09 -7.07
N PRO A 87 2.88 -20.18 -6.02
CA PRO A 87 3.05 -19.33 -4.84
C PRO A 87 4.45 -19.55 -4.24
N PHE A 88 5.16 -18.47 -3.96
CA PHE A 88 6.55 -18.51 -3.49
C PHE A 88 6.62 -18.91 -2.02
N ASP A 89 7.45 -19.89 -1.70
CA ASP A 89 7.68 -20.33 -0.31
C ASP A 89 8.94 -19.72 0.28
N HIS A 90 8.79 -19.12 1.46
CA HIS A 90 9.89 -18.49 2.18
C HIS A 90 9.60 -18.40 3.69
N PRO A 91 10.59 -18.70 4.56
CA PRO A 91 10.42 -18.67 6.01
C PRO A 91 9.93 -17.32 6.57
N ASN A 92 10.24 -16.21 5.90
CA ASN A 92 9.84 -14.86 6.32
C ASN A 92 8.54 -14.35 5.67
N LEU A 93 7.85 -15.15 4.84
CA LEU A 93 6.63 -14.69 4.16
C LEU A 93 5.55 -14.23 5.15
N TYR A 94 5.40 -14.93 6.27
CA TYR A 94 4.46 -14.56 7.33
C TYR A 94 4.77 -13.17 7.94
N ILE A 95 6.04 -12.74 7.95
CA ILE A 95 6.44 -11.39 8.38
C ILE A 95 6.06 -10.38 7.30
N TRP A 96 6.33 -10.70 6.04
CA TRP A 96 6.09 -9.81 4.91
C TRP A 96 4.60 -9.53 4.68
N ARG A 97 3.74 -10.52 4.96
CA ARG A 97 2.28 -10.38 4.95
C ARG A 97 1.68 -9.86 6.26
N ASP A 98 2.52 -9.58 7.26
CA ASP A 98 2.10 -9.16 8.61
C ASP A 98 1.16 -10.15 9.32
N ASP A 99 1.30 -11.45 9.05
CA ASP A 99 0.57 -12.52 9.73
C ASP A 99 0.92 -12.61 11.24
N ASN A 100 1.98 -11.89 11.67
CA ASN A 100 2.40 -11.76 13.06
C ASN A 100 1.89 -10.47 13.77
N TYR A 101 1.04 -9.69 13.10
CA TYR A 101 0.35 -8.52 13.66
C TYR A 101 1.30 -7.45 14.24
N LYS A 102 2.38 -7.14 13.53
CA LYS A 102 3.32 -6.07 13.92
C LYS A 102 3.08 -4.77 13.16
N HIS A 103 2.29 -4.79 12.09
CA HIS A 103 1.96 -3.67 11.21
C HIS A 103 3.20 -3.03 10.56
N ILE A 104 4.15 -3.89 10.17
CA ILE A 104 5.44 -3.51 9.59
C ILE A 104 5.60 -4.09 8.18
N GLY A 105 5.44 -5.42 8.03
CA GLY A 105 5.61 -6.11 6.74
C GLY A 105 7.08 -6.35 6.37
N ALA A 106 7.35 -6.47 5.07
CA ALA A 106 8.70 -6.48 4.52
C ALA A 106 9.31 -5.09 4.68
N CYS A 107 10.56 -5.01 5.14
CA CYS A 107 11.26 -3.75 5.35
C CYS A 107 12.71 -3.84 4.94
N VAL A 108 13.21 -2.73 4.42
CA VAL A 108 14.62 -2.55 4.11
C VAL A 108 15.12 -1.21 4.64
N LEU A 109 16.33 -1.21 5.19
CA LEU A 109 17.02 0.00 5.63
C LEU A 109 17.65 0.68 4.41
N HIS A 110 17.16 1.88 4.10
CA HIS A 110 17.83 2.78 3.17
C HIS A 110 18.94 3.52 3.93
N LYS A 111 20.20 3.11 3.71
CA LYS A 111 21.35 3.47 4.54
C LYS A 111 21.64 4.97 4.51
N GLU A 112 21.45 5.59 3.36
CA GLU A 112 21.76 6.98 3.06
C GLU A 112 20.85 7.94 3.84
N THR A 113 19.60 7.55 4.08
CA THR A 113 18.62 8.37 4.81
C THR A 113 18.33 7.88 6.22
N ASN A 114 18.84 6.70 6.60
CA ASN A 114 18.50 6.01 7.85
C ASN A 114 16.98 5.80 8.01
N LEU A 115 16.28 5.56 6.90
CA LEU A 115 14.84 5.26 6.89
C LEU A 115 14.63 3.78 6.58
N ASN A 116 13.72 3.15 7.31
CA ASN A 116 13.22 1.82 6.96
C ASN A 116 12.02 1.97 6.05
N ILE A 117 12.14 1.51 4.82
CA ILE A 117 11.04 1.52 3.85
C ILE A 117 10.31 0.18 3.95
N CYS A 118 9.03 0.26 4.28
CA CYS A 118 8.25 -0.89 4.71
C CYS A 118 6.95 -1.08 3.92
N GLY A 119 6.56 -2.33 3.69
CA GLY A 119 5.36 -2.69 2.94
C GLY A 119 4.80 -4.04 3.36
N ILE A 120 3.49 -4.10 3.57
CA ILE A 120 2.76 -5.35 3.80
C ILE A 120 2.21 -5.81 2.45
N ILE A 121 2.71 -6.94 1.96
CA ILE A 121 2.29 -7.54 0.70
C ILE A 121 1.12 -8.50 0.92
N ASP A 122 0.39 -8.82 -0.15
CA ASP A 122 -0.61 -9.88 -0.09
C ASP A 122 -0.01 -11.24 -0.42
N ASP A 123 0.74 -11.32 -1.53
CA ASP A 123 1.40 -12.57 -1.94
C ASP A 123 2.61 -12.34 -2.86
N ILE A 124 3.37 -13.39 -3.08
CA ILE A 124 4.47 -13.46 -4.05
C ILE A 124 4.33 -14.78 -4.81
N TRP A 125 4.45 -14.71 -6.12
CA TRP A 125 4.59 -15.90 -6.96
C TRP A 125 6.01 -15.99 -7.50
N VAL A 126 6.47 -17.21 -7.81
CA VAL A 126 7.79 -17.45 -8.39
C VAL A 126 7.64 -18.13 -9.74
N ASP A 127 8.29 -17.59 -10.77
CA ASP A 127 8.33 -18.24 -12.09
C ASP A 127 9.07 -19.58 -11.98
N LYS A 128 8.48 -20.64 -12.53
CA LYS A 128 9.03 -22.00 -12.43
C LYS A 128 10.39 -22.14 -13.14
N LYS A 129 10.64 -21.36 -14.19
CA LYS A 129 11.84 -21.42 -15.05
C LYS A 129 12.90 -20.40 -14.63
N THR A 130 12.56 -19.11 -14.61
CA THR A 130 13.52 -18.02 -14.39
C THR A 130 13.83 -17.80 -12.92
N LYS A 131 12.99 -18.34 -12.03
CA LYS A 131 12.99 -18.11 -10.58
C LYS A 131 12.83 -16.63 -10.19
N GLU A 132 12.32 -15.81 -11.11
CA GLU A 132 11.95 -14.43 -10.80
C GLU A 132 10.70 -14.39 -9.92
N LEU A 133 10.68 -13.45 -8.98
CA LEU A 133 9.54 -13.20 -8.13
C LEU A 133 8.59 -12.20 -8.81
N TYR A 134 7.30 -12.53 -8.80
CA TYR A 134 6.21 -11.64 -9.13
C TYR A 134 5.56 -11.16 -7.84
N ILE A 135 5.53 -9.85 -7.61
CA ILE A 135 4.74 -9.28 -6.53
C ILE A 135 3.26 -9.34 -6.94
N VAL A 136 2.42 -9.75 -5.99
CA VAL A 136 0.98 -9.94 -6.21
C VAL A 136 0.19 -9.19 -5.17
N ASP A 137 -0.82 -8.46 -5.62
CA ASP A 137 -1.67 -7.65 -4.75
C ASP A 137 -3.15 -7.97 -5.01
N TYR A 138 -3.90 -8.20 -3.95
CA TYR A 138 -5.28 -8.67 -4.02
C TYR A 138 -6.25 -7.49 -3.93
N LYS A 139 -7.20 -7.40 -4.86
CA LYS A 139 -8.16 -6.30 -4.91
C LYS A 139 -9.59 -6.83 -4.93
N ALA A 140 -10.36 -6.50 -3.89
CA ALA A 140 -11.80 -6.78 -3.87
C ALA A 140 -12.60 -5.52 -4.25
N THR A 141 -13.59 -5.67 -5.12
CA THR A 141 -14.47 -4.56 -5.55
C THR A 141 -15.86 -5.08 -5.91
N SER A 142 -16.77 -4.16 -6.23
CA SER A 142 -18.09 -4.49 -6.79
C SER A 142 -18.49 -3.42 -7.80
N THR A 143 -18.31 -3.72 -9.08
CA THR A 143 -18.61 -2.81 -10.20
C THR A 143 -19.13 -3.59 -11.42
N SER A 144 -19.92 -2.93 -12.25
CA SER A 144 -20.32 -3.40 -13.58
C SER A 144 -19.38 -2.95 -14.69
N GLN A 145 -18.43 -2.06 -14.38
CA GLN A 145 -17.43 -1.60 -15.35
C GLN A 145 -16.32 -2.64 -15.52
N ILE A 146 -15.72 -2.65 -16.71
CA ILE A 146 -14.53 -3.46 -16.98
C ILE A 146 -13.42 -3.03 -16.01
N ILE A 147 -12.81 -4.01 -15.35
CA ILE A 147 -11.72 -3.76 -14.42
C ILE A 147 -10.47 -3.41 -15.24
N SER A 148 -10.01 -2.18 -15.12
CA SER A 148 -8.72 -1.70 -15.63
C SER A 148 -7.87 -1.09 -14.51
N LEU A 149 -6.62 -0.73 -14.79
CA LEU A 149 -5.75 0.05 -13.88
C LEU A 149 -5.61 1.52 -14.29
N ASP A 150 -6.39 1.98 -15.27
CA ASP A 150 -6.18 3.29 -15.92
C ASP A 150 -6.93 4.44 -15.24
N ASP A 151 -7.83 4.12 -14.32
CA ASP A 151 -8.56 5.09 -13.52
C ASP A 151 -7.60 5.89 -12.59
N GLU A 152 -7.89 7.18 -12.38
CA GLU A 152 -7.10 8.09 -11.55
C GLU A 152 -6.94 7.53 -10.13
N TYR A 153 -7.99 6.92 -9.57
CA TYR A 153 -7.95 6.30 -8.24
C TYR A 153 -7.06 5.06 -8.16
N LYS A 154 -6.76 4.41 -9.28
CA LYS A 154 -5.97 3.17 -9.34
C LYS A 154 -4.48 3.42 -9.54
N GLN A 155 -4.07 4.67 -9.74
CA GLN A 155 -2.64 5.05 -9.78
C GLN A 155 -1.94 4.75 -8.44
N GLY A 156 -2.66 4.80 -7.31
CA GLY A 156 -2.14 4.38 -6.01
C GLY A 156 -1.77 2.89 -5.96
N TYR A 157 -2.49 2.03 -6.71
CA TYR A 157 -2.19 0.60 -6.79
C TYR A 157 -0.88 0.34 -7.55
N LYS A 158 -0.62 1.09 -8.62
CA LYS A 158 0.63 1.02 -9.39
C LYS A 158 1.84 1.38 -8.52
N LYS A 159 1.76 2.53 -7.83
CA LYS A 159 2.81 2.96 -6.87
C LYS A 159 2.99 1.97 -5.72
N GLN A 160 1.90 1.38 -5.23
CA GLN A 160 1.98 0.33 -4.21
C GLN A 160 2.80 -0.87 -4.70
N MET A 161 2.49 -1.38 -5.89
CA MET A 161 3.23 -2.48 -6.52
C MET A 161 4.72 -2.15 -6.69
N GLU A 162 5.03 -0.95 -7.17
CA GLU A 162 6.41 -0.47 -7.40
C GLU A 162 7.21 -0.38 -6.09
N VAL A 163 6.62 0.13 -5.01
CA VAL A 163 7.27 0.16 -3.69
C VAL A 163 7.60 -1.25 -3.21
N TYR A 164 6.69 -2.21 -3.39
CA TYR A 164 6.94 -3.59 -2.99
C TYR A 164 8.03 -4.23 -3.86
N GLN A 165 7.99 -4.04 -5.18
CA GLN A 165 9.04 -4.51 -6.07
C GLN A 165 10.41 -3.96 -5.65
N TRP A 166 10.50 -2.67 -5.37
CA TRP A 166 11.73 -2.04 -4.88
C TRP A 166 12.20 -2.66 -3.57
N ILE A 167 11.33 -2.81 -2.56
CA ILE A 167 11.71 -3.42 -1.26
C ILE A 167 12.35 -4.80 -1.49
N PHE A 168 11.71 -5.66 -2.28
CA PHE A 168 12.21 -7.01 -2.50
C PHE A 168 13.49 -7.04 -3.37
N ARG A 169 13.66 -6.10 -4.32
CA ARG A 169 14.93 -5.91 -5.04
C ARG A 169 16.05 -5.51 -4.09
N GLN A 170 15.80 -4.58 -3.17
CA GLN A 170 16.78 -4.15 -2.16
C GLN A 170 17.11 -5.25 -1.14
N MET A 171 16.20 -6.20 -0.92
CA MET A 171 16.45 -7.41 -0.14
C MET A 171 17.28 -8.47 -0.89
N GLY A 172 17.64 -8.22 -2.15
CA GLY A 172 18.49 -9.09 -2.96
C GLY A 172 17.73 -10.14 -3.78
N PHE A 173 16.40 -10.08 -3.83
CA PHE A 173 15.63 -11.00 -4.67
C PHE A 173 15.65 -10.58 -6.13
N LYS A 174 15.61 -11.57 -7.03
CA LYS A 174 15.40 -11.34 -8.46
C LYS A 174 13.92 -11.10 -8.71
N VAL A 175 13.48 -9.85 -8.69
CA VAL A 175 12.07 -9.47 -8.86
C VAL A 175 11.80 -9.05 -10.30
N SER A 176 10.76 -9.61 -10.92
CA SER A 176 10.32 -9.19 -12.26
C SER A 176 9.84 -7.74 -12.27
N LYS A 177 9.87 -7.09 -13.44
CA LYS A 177 9.16 -5.82 -13.63
C LYS A 177 7.65 -6.02 -13.62
N THR A 178 7.18 -7.19 -14.02
CA THR A 178 5.77 -7.52 -14.04
C THR A 178 5.30 -7.89 -12.63
N GLY A 179 4.27 -7.21 -12.15
CA GLY A 179 3.47 -7.60 -11.00
C GLY A 179 2.06 -7.97 -11.44
N TYR A 180 1.31 -8.63 -10.57
CA TYR A 180 -0.06 -9.06 -10.86
C TYR A 180 -1.04 -8.52 -9.82
N PHE A 181 -2.17 -8.00 -10.30
CA PHE A 181 -3.32 -7.72 -9.47
C PHE A 181 -4.34 -8.84 -9.65
N LEU A 182 -4.65 -9.56 -8.57
CA LEU A 182 -5.75 -10.52 -8.55
C LEU A 182 -6.99 -9.79 -8.08
N PHE A 183 -7.92 -9.54 -8.99
CA PHE A 183 -9.19 -8.89 -8.68
C PHE A 183 -10.25 -9.93 -8.34
N ALA A 184 -11.00 -9.69 -7.28
CA ALA A 184 -12.25 -10.35 -6.96
C ALA A 184 -13.38 -9.32 -7.05
N ASN A 185 -14.25 -9.46 -8.05
CA ASN A 185 -15.36 -8.54 -8.29
C ASN A 185 -16.69 -9.18 -7.92
N ALA A 186 -17.35 -8.65 -6.90
CA ALA A 186 -18.69 -9.08 -6.53
C ALA A 186 -19.73 -8.49 -7.49
N GLY A 187 -20.38 -9.36 -8.26
CA GLY A 187 -21.45 -8.97 -9.19
C GLY A 187 -22.70 -8.49 -8.45
N ARG A 188 -23.38 -7.48 -9.01
CA ARG A 188 -24.70 -6.99 -8.53
C ARG A 188 -25.84 -7.39 -9.45
N ASN A 189 -25.56 -8.25 -10.42
CA ASN A 189 -26.46 -8.70 -11.49
C ASN A 189 -27.18 -10.02 -11.15
N ARG A 190 -27.35 -10.33 -9.85
CA ARG A 190 -28.10 -11.50 -9.39
C ARG A 190 -29.54 -11.10 -9.00
N PRO A 191 -30.52 -11.99 -9.16
CA PRO A 191 -31.92 -11.68 -8.82
C PRO A 191 -32.14 -11.36 -7.33
N GLU A 192 -31.33 -11.94 -6.44
CA GLU A 192 -31.44 -11.77 -4.99
C GLU A 192 -30.07 -11.87 -4.30
N PHE A 193 -30.03 -11.49 -3.02
CA PHE A 193 -28.81 -11.55 -2.21
C PHE A 193 -28.56 -12.92 -1.58
N ASP A 194 -29.61 -13.59 -1.08
CA ASP A 194 -29.55 -14.93 -0.44
C ASP A 194 -28.36 -15.16 0.53
N GLY A 195 -27.97 -14.12 1.27
CA GLY A 195 -26.83 -14.18 2.20
C GLY A 195 -25.47 -14.40 1.54
N LYS A 196 -25.33 -14.20 0.23
CA LYS A 196 -24.15 -14.54 -0.56
C LYS A 196 -23.72 -13.39 -1.48
N LEU A 197 -22.41 -13.13 -1.52
CA LEU A 197 -21.80 -12.37 -2.61
C LEU A 197 -21.03 -13.35 -3.49
N GLU A 198 -21.30 -13.31 -4.80
CA GLU A 198 -20.60 -14.13 -5.77
C GLU A 198 -19.53 -13.29 -6.47
N PHE A 199 -18.31 -13.82 -6.48
CA PHE A 199 -17.14 -13.14 -7.02
C PHE A 199 -16.71 -13.78 -8.32
N GLU A 200 -16.48 -12.93 -9.32
CA GLU A 200 -15.69 -13.27 -10.49
C GLU A 200 -14.25 -12.83 -10.24
N THR A 201 -13.28 -13.68 -10.60
CA THR A 201 -11.86 -13.36 -10.41
C THR A 201 -11.16 -13.14 -11.74
N SER A 202 -10.23 -12.19 -11.76
CA SER A 202 -9.41 -11.90 -12.93
C SER A 202 -8.01 -11.46 -12.52
N ILE A 203 -7.06 -11.58 -13.45
CA ILE A 203 -5.69 -11.12 -13.27
C ILE A 203 -5.42 -9.96 -14.21
N ILE A 204 -4.84 -8.89 -13.68
CA ILE A 204 -4.28 -7.80 -14.49
C ILE A 204 -2.77 -7.76 -14.27
N SER A 205 -2.01 -7.91 -15.35
CA SER A 205 -0.56 -7.71 -15.34
C SER A 205 -0.21 -6.22 -15.38
N TYR A 206 0.81 -5.83 -14.63
CA TYR A 206 1.34 -4.47 -14.63
C TYR A 206 2.86 -4.49 -14.64
N ASP A 207 3.48 -3.82 -15.60
CA ASP A 207 4.92 -3.58 -15.60
C ASP A 207 5.22 -2.34 -14.77
N GLY A 208 5.79 -2.53 -13.59
CA GLY A 208 6.15 -1.46 -12.66
C GLY A 208 7.49 -0.80 -12.98
N ASP A 209 7.57 0.48 -12.62
CA ASP A 209 8.79 1.28 -12.64
C ASP A 209 9.00 1.93 -11.26
N ASP A 210 10.04 1.51 -10.55
CA ASP A 210 10.40 2.01 -9.23
C ASP A 210 11.53 3.05 -9.24
N SER A 211 11.93 3.53 -10.43
CA SER A 211 13.02 4.52 -10.58
C SER A 211 12.76 5.84 -9.86
N TRP A 212 11.50 6.17 -9.59
CA TRP A 212 11.08 7.36 -8.86
C TRP A 212 11.31 7.26 -7.35
N LEU A 213 11.49 6.06 -6.79
CA LEU A 213 11.40 5.86 -5.35
C LEU A 213 12.61 6.41 -4.59
N GLU A 214 13.81 6.29 -5.14
CA GLU A 214 15.05 6.79 -4.54
C GLU A 214 15.03 8.29 -4.27
N SER A 215 14.58 9.07 -5.26
CA SER A 215 14.46 10.53 -5.13
C SER A 215 13.39 10.88 -4.10
N VAL A 216 12.26 10.16 -4.09
CA VAL A 216 11.19 10.37 -3.11
C VAL A 216 11.61 10.02 -1.69
N ILE A 217 12.37 8.94 -1.47
CA ILE A 217 12.93 8.60 -0.15
C ILE A 217 13.84 9.73 0.35
N SER A 218 14.67 10.27 -0.53
CA SER A 218 15.54 11.41 -0.22
C SER A 218 14.74 12.67 0.13
N ASP A 219 13.66 12.96 -0.59
CA ASP A 219 12.81 14.12 -0.32
C ASP A 219 11.95 13.95 0.93
N ILE A 220 11.50 12.73 1.24
CA ILE A 220 10.88 12.38 2.52
C ILE A 220 11.84 12.70 3.67
N LYS A 221 13.11 12.29 3.56
CA LYS A 221 14.13 12.57 4.58
C LYS A 221 14.33 14.07 4.78
N LYS A 222 14.50 14.86 3.71
CA LYS A 222 14.59 16.33 3.78
C LYS A 222 13.37 16.94 4.46
N CYS A 223 12.18 16.52 4.08
CA CYS A 223 10.91 16.96 4.67
C CYS A 223 10.89 16.67 6.18
N LEU A 224 11.28 15.46 6.59
CA LEU A 224 11.32 15.05 7.98
C LEU A 224 12.37 15.77 8.83
N ASP A 225 13.49 16.18 8.24
CA ASP A 225 14.57 16.92 8.92
C ASP A 225 14.32 18.43 8.97
N SER A 226 13.41 18.95 8.16
CA SER A 226 13.02 20.36 8.18
C SER A 226 12.48 20.79 9.55
N ASN A 227 12.81 22.01 9.97
CA ASN A 227 12.17 22.67 11.12
C ASN A 227 10.86 23.36 10.73
N GLU A 228 10.59 23.54 9.44
CA GLU A 228 9.40 24.19 8.91
C GLU A 228 8.38 23.18 8.42
N ILE A 229 7.10 23.46 8.65
CA ILE A 229 5.99 22.68 8.09
C ILE A 229 5.94 22.97 6.58
N PRO A 230 6.05 21.95 5.71
CA PRO A 230 6.08 22.17 4.26
C PRO A 230 4.74 22.68 3.72
N ALA A 231 4.76 23.09 2.45
CA ALA A 231 3.56 23.46 1.71
C ALA A 231 2.55 22.29 1.63
N SER A 232 1.27 22.62 1.53
CA SER A 232 0.23 21.63 1.23
C SER A 232 0.34 21.16 -0.20
N GLY A 233 0.00 19.89 -0.45
CA GLY A 233 -0.22 19.41 -1.81
C GLY A 233 -1.40 20.15 -2.47
N GLU A 234 -1.30 20.36 -3.78
CA GLU A 234 -2.21 21.21 -4.55
C GLU A 234 -3.67 20.76 -4.49
N LYS A 235 -3.90 19.44 -4.54
CA LYS A 235 -5.23 18.82 -4.51
C LYS A 235 -5.63 18.28 -3.14
N CYS A 236 -4.97 18.70 -2.05
CA CYS A 236 -5.20 18.13 -0.73
C CYS A 236 -6.48 18.67 -0.07
N GLU A 237 -7.58 17.93 -0.17
CA GLU A 237 -8.88 18.28 0.41
C GLU A 237 -8.83 18.52 1.92
N TYR A 238 -8.03 17.74 2.66
CA TYR A 238 -7.86 17.93 4.11
C TYR A 238 -7.21 19.28 4.45
N CYS A 239 -6.26 19.75 3.64
CA CYS A 239 -5.67 21.08 3.84
C CYS A 239 -6.65 22.18 3.47
N ALA A 240 -7.36 22.01 2.34
CA ALA A 240 -8.39 22.95 1.90
C ALA A 240 -9.49 23.10 2.95
N TYR A 241 -10.01 21.98 3.46
CA TYR A 241 -11.00 21.96 4.54
C TYR A 241 -10.52 22.72 5.79
N ARG A 242 -9.32 22.42 6.30
CA ARG A 242 -8.76 23.12 7.48
C ARG A 242 -8.62 24.61 7.25
N LYS A 243 -8.24 25.03 6.04
CA LYS A 243 -8.13 26.45 5.68
C LYS A 243 -9.51 27.13 5.72
N LEU A 244 -10.51 26.54 5.08
CA LEU A 244 -11.88 27.07 5.05
C LEU A 244 -12.47 27.18 6.47
N VAL A 245 -12.30 26.16 7.31
CA VAL A 245 -12.75 26.20 8.71
C VAL A 245 -12.07 27.33 9.48
N ALA A 246 -10.74 27.44 9.36
CA ALA A 246 -9.98 28.49 10.06
C ALA A 246 -10.40 29.91 9.60
N GLU A 247 -10.72 30.09 8.32
CA GLU A 247 -11.22 31.35 7.78
C GLU A 247 -12.58 31.73 8.37
N GLU A 248 -13.52 30.79 8.43
CA GLU A 248 -14.86 31.04 9.00
C GLU A 248 -14.81 31.26 10.53
N GLU A 249 -14.00 30.49 11.26
CA GLU A 249 -13.79 30.70 12.70
C GLU A 249 -13.10 32.03 13.01
N PHE A 250 -12.19 32.48 12.14
CA PHE A 250 -11.56 33.79 12.31
C PHE A 250 -12.53 34.94 12.05
N LYS A 251 -13.43 34.81 11.07
CA LYS A 251 -14.50 35.79 10.82
C LYS A 251 -15.45 35.90 12.01
N SER A 252 -15.88 34.77 12.58
CA SER A 252 -16.81 34.78 13.72
C SER A 252 -16.23 35.42 14.98
N ARG A 253 -14.92 35.26 15.21
CA ARG A 253 -14.19 35.93 16.31
C ARG A 253 -14.03 37.45 16.14
N LYS A 254 -14.23 38.00 14.95
CA LYS A 254 -14.17 39.45 14.69
C LYS A 254 -15.52 40.15 14.82
N ILE A 255 -16.61 39.38 14.81
CA ILE A 255 -17.99 39.89 14.89
C ILE A 255 -18.46 39.97 16.35
N ASN A 256 -17.81 39.22 17.24
CA ASN A 256 -17.95 39.29 18.70
C ASN A 256 -16.80 40.09 19.32
#